data_AF-A0A350PA46-F1
#
_entry.id   AF-A0A350PA46-F1
#
_cell.length_a   1.000
_cell.length_b   1.000
_cell.length_c   1.000
_cell.angle_alpha   90.00
_cell.angle_beta   90.00
_cell.angle_gamma   90.00
#
_symmetry.space_group_name_H-M   'P 1'
#
loop_
_entity.id
_entity.type
_entity.pdbx_description
1 polymer ?
#
loop_
_entity_poly.entity_id
_entity_poly.type
_entity_poly.pdbx_seq_one_letter_code
_entity_poly.pdbx_strand_id
1 'polypeptide(L)'
;MSTKARELAELSRTIIDTSDATAITINADEEVTLADDLFLADGKKAVFGAGSDLQIYHDGNDSYIAESGAGDLIITSPVIRPRTDQFTLNNAANTEHLLTAAEGGSVALYYDAVKKLETDSSGVSISGVLTVIDGSTSAPSISNDGDSNTGIYFPADDQLGLLVGGSRKLHVTSSGVAIQNGDLTVSGTLNGITTTRSVSGNRWGVLPEVASNGVLEIGRYLDFHATDGDTSDY
;
A
#
# COMPACT_ATOMS: atom_id res chain seq x y z
N MET A 1 -62.74 41.22 29.20
CA MET A 1 -61.30 40.94 28.98
C MET A 1 -60.91 41.57 27.66
N SER A 2 -59.90 42.44 27.68
CA SER A 2 -59.47 43.25 26.53
C SER A 2 -58.87 42.36 25.43
N THR A 3 -59.07 42.72 24.16
CA THR A 3 -58.42 42.10 23.00
C THR A 3 -56.90 41.99 23.17
N LYS A 4 -56.28 42.93 23.90
CA LYS A 4 -54.86 42.90 24.28
C LYS A 4 -54.47 41.73 25.20
N ALA A 5 -55.40 41.20 25.99
CA ALA A 5 -55.14 40.03 26.82
C ALA A 5 -55.21 38.71 26.04
N ARG A 6 -55.84 38.71 24.84
CA ARG A 6 -55.84 37.57 23.92
C ARG A 6 -54.60 37.56 23.02
N GLU A 7 -54.11 38.74 22.63
CA GLU A 7 -52.85 38.93 21.88
C GLU A 7 -51.61 38.52 22.70
N LEU A 8 -51.60 38.75 24.02
CA LEU A 8 -50.48 38.35 24.88
C LEU A 8 -50.40 36.84 25.17
N ALA A 9 -51.49 36.08 25.02
CA ALA A 9 -51.49 34.63 25.25
C ALA A 9 -50.86 33.85 24.07
N GLU A 10 -50.87 34.43 22.86
CA GLU A 10 -50.20 33.86 21.68
C GLU A 10 -48.70 34.21 21.60
N LEU A 11 -48.22 35.13 22.46
CA LEU A 11 -46.81 35.55 22.57
C LEU A 11 -45.94 34.63 23.45
N SER A 12 -46.48 33.54 24.01
CA SER A 12 -45.74 32.57 24.85
C SER A 12 -44.67 31.74 24.08
N ARG A 13 -44.42 32.06 22.79
CA ARG A 13 -43.37 31.49 21.94
C ARG A 13 -42.57 32.63 21.32
N THR A 14 -41.85 33.36 22.17
CA THR A 14 -41.17 34.61 21.81
C THR A 14 -40.10 34.38 20.73
N ILE A 15 -40.40 34.68 19.48
CA ILE A 15 -39.42 35.09 18.47
C ILE A 15 -39.14 36.57 18.79
N ILE A 16 -38.00 36.86 19.42
CA ILE A 16 -37.51 38.22 19.60
C ILE A 16 -36.84 38.62 18.29
N ASP A 17 -37.60 39.23 17.38
CA ASP A 17 -37.01 39.91 16.22
C ASP A 17 -36.66 41.35 16.64
N THR A 18 -35.37 41.59 16.94
CA THR A 18 -34.86 42.92 17.34
C THR A 18 -34.39 43.77 16.16
N SER A 19 -34.51 43.27 14.93
CA SER A 19 -34.23 43.97 13.67
C SER A 19 -35.42 43.82 12.74
N ASP A 20 -35.62 44.67 11.73
CA ASP A 20 -36.71 44.50 10.75
C ASP A 20 -36.48 43.30 9.78
N ALA A 21 -35.77 42.24 10.22
CA ALA A 21 -35.34 41.13 9.40
C ALA A 21 -35.69 39.79 10.08
N THR A 22 -36.65 39.07 9.48
CA THR A 22 -37.16 37.78 9.97
C THR A 22 -36.03 36.78 10.27
N ALA A 23 -35.79 36.48 11.55
CA ALA A 23 -34.70 35.61 11.97
C ALA A 23 -34.93 34.10 11.71
N ILE A 24 -36.18 33.65 11.76
CA ILE A 24 -36.59 32.24 11.58
C ILE A 24 -37.85 32.18 10.73
N THR A 25 -37.90 31.31 9.72
CA THR A 25 -39.10 31.00 8.94
C THR A 25 -39.44 29.51 9.03
N ILE A 26 -40.73 29.19 9.17
CA ILE A 26 -41.27 27.84 8.96
C ILE A 26 -42.23 27.93 7.77
N ASN A 27 -41.91 27.26 6.66
CA ASN A 27 -42.73 27.32 5.44
C ASN A 27 -43.84 26.27 5.45
N ALA A 28 -44.68 26.25 4.40
CA ALA A 28 -45.78 25.30 4.25
C ALA A 28 -45.30 23.84 4.07
N ASP A 29 -44.03 23.64 3.72
CA ASP A 29 -43.39 22.34 3.55
C ASP A 29 -42.66 21.88 4.83
N GLU A 30 -42.92 22.54 5.97
CA GLU A 30 -42.30 22.26 7.28
C GLU A 30 -40.77 22.45 7.34
N GLU A 31 -40.20 23.16 6.36
CA GLU A 31 -38.79 23.54 6.37
C GLU A 31 -38.53 24.65 7.38
N VAL A 32 -37.49 24.49 8.20
CA VAL A 32 -37.00 25.52 9.13
C VAL A 32 -35.79 26.21 8.51
N THR A 33 -35.92 27.49 8.20
CA THR A 33 -34.81 28.33 7.70
C THR A 33 -34.39 29.34 8.76
N LEU A 34 -33.09 29.41 9.02
CA LEU A 34 -32.46 30.44 9.85
C LEU A 34 -31.82 31.48 8.93
N ALA A 35 -31.94 32.77 9.29
CA ALA A 35 -31.29 33.84 8.53
C ALA A 35 -29.75 33.79 8.61
N ASP A 36 -29.21 33.31 9.74
CA ASP A 36 -27.79 33.16 10.05
C ASP A 36 -27.49 31.72 10.54
N ASP A 37 -26.28 31.50 11.04
CA ASP A 37 -25.82 30.22 11.61
C ASP A 37 -26.64 29.78 12.83
N LEU A 38 -26.72 28.46 13.03
CA LEU A 38 -27.27 27.87 14.24
C LEU A 38 -26.21 27.84 15.36
N PHE A 39 -26.37 28.71 16.37
CA PHE A 39 -25.55 28.68 17.58
C PHE A 39 -26.21 27.84 18.68
N LEU A 40 -25.56 26.72 19.04
CA LEU A 40 -25.94 25.87 20.18
C LEU A 40 -24.87 26.01 21.27
N ALA A 41 -25.28 26.40 22.48
CA ALA A 41 -24.37 26.41 23.63
C ALA A 41 -23.90 24.99 23.97
N ASP A 42 -22.76 24.87 24.66
CA ASP A 42 -22.19 23.58 25.06
C ASP A 42 -23.22 22.67 25.75
N GLY A 43 -23.12 21.37 25.43
CA GLY A 43 -24.06 20.34 25.89
C GLY A 43 -25.44 20.39 25.22
N LYS A 44 -25.68 21.29 24.25
CA LYS A 44 -26.85 21.22 23.34
C LYS A 44 -26.46 20.48 22.07
N LYS A 45 -27.46 19.84 21.43
CA LYS A 45 -27.25 18.93 20.31
C LYS A 45 -28.23 19.21 19.18
N ALA A 46 -27.77 19.11 17.93
CA ALA A 46 -28.64 18.82 16.79
C ALA A 46 -28.87 17.31 16.76
N VAL A 47 -30.14 16.88 16.71
CA VAL A 47 -30.53 15.48 16.89
C VAL A 47 -31.42 15.04 15.73
N PHE A 48 -31.11 13.87 15.17
CA PHE A 48 -31.87 13.25 14.08
C PHE A 48 -32.19 11.80 14.42
N GLY A 49 -33.31 11.29 13.90
CA GLY A 49 -33.75 9.91 14.15
C GLY A 49 -34.55 9.73 15.44
N ALA A 50 -35.16 8.55 15.59
CA ALA A 50 -36.01 8.23 16.74
C ALA A 50 -35.15 7.74 17.89
N GLY A 51 -35.23 8.37 19.06
CA GLY A 51 -34.36 8.00 20.18
C GLY A 51 -33.00 8.71 20.19
N SER A 52 -32.80 9.71 19.33
CA SER A 52 -31.58 10.51 19.22
C SER A 52 -30.39 9.76 18.61
N ASP A 53 -30.63 9.06 17.50
CA ASP A 53 -29.65 8.22 16.79
C ASP A 53 -28.41 9.03 16.39
N LEU A 54 -28.56 10.03 15.52
CA LEU A 54 -27.48 10.91 15.09
C LEU A 54 -27.48 12.20 15.92
N GLN A 55 -26.32 12.51 16.48
CA GLN A 55 -26.10 13.70 17.31
C GLN A 55 -24.90 14.49 16.81
N ILE A 56 -25.07 15.80 16.64
CA ILE A 56 -23.98 16.73 16.33
C ILE A 56 -23.92 17.76 17.45
N TYR A 57 -22.80 17.83 18.16
CA TYR A 57 -22.69 18.64 19.38
C TYR A 57 -21.24 18.96 19.79
N HIS A 58 -21.14 19.89 20.74
CA HIS A 58 -19.92 20.23 21.47
C HIS A 58 -20.14 19.99 22.97
N ASP A 59 -19.20 19.35 23.66
CA ASP A 59 -19.31 19.02 25.09
C ASP A 59 -18.55 19.99 26.03
N GLY A 60 -17.91 21.01 25.46
CA GLY A 60 -17.05 21.97 26.15
C GLY A 60 -15.56 21.73 25.94
N ASN A 61 -15.17 20.53 25.50
CA ASN A 61 -13.80 20.18 25.16
C ASN A 61 -13.66 19.72 23.70
N ASP A 62 -14.56 18.83 23.26
CA ASP A 62 -14.49 18.17 21.97
C ASP A 62 -15.78 18.34 21.15
N SER A 63 -15.65 18.25 19.83
CA SER A 63 -16.75 18.27 18.88
C SER A 63 -17.05 16.87 18.37
N TYR A 64 -18.32 16.53 18.25
CA TYR A 64 -18.76 15.18 17.90
C TYR A 64 -19.77 15.19 16.75
N ILE A 65 -19.59 14.23 15.86
CA ILE A 65 -20.64 13.68 15.01
C ILE A 65 -20.78 12.23 15.47
N ALA A 66 -21.81 11.96 16.27
CA ALA A 66 -21.96 10.68 16.97
C ALA A 66 -23.18 9.93 16.47
N GLU A 67 -22.94 8.74 15.93
CA GLU A 67 -23.98 7.74 15.70
C GLU A 67 -24.14 6.90 16.97
N SER A 68 -25.27 7.06 17.66
CA SER A 68 -25.60 6.40 18.93
C SER A 68 -26.72 5.38 18.80
N GLY A 69 -27.34 5.29 17.61
CA GLY A 69 -28.37 4.31 17.27
C GLY A 69 -27.77 2.99 16.80
N ALA A 70 -28.59 2.18 16.13
CA ALA A 70 -28.14 0.97 15.46
C ALA A 70 -27.74 1.28 14.01
N GLY A 71 -26.53 0.89 13.60
CA GLY A 71 -26.04 1.06 12.23
C GLY A 71 -24.72 1.81 12.15
N ASP A 72 -24.38 2.25 10.95
CA ASP A 72 -23.13 2.95 10.64
C ASP A 72 -23.38 4.43 10.35
N LEU A 73 -22.45 5.31 10.76
CA LEU A 73 -22.38 6.66 10.23
C LEU A 73 -21.86 6.63 8.79
N ILE A 74 -22.74 6.85 7.82
CA ILE A 74 -22.36 6.87 6.41
C ILE A 74 -22.07 8.30 5.97
N ILE A 75 -20.82 8.60 5.62
CA ILE A 75 -20.39 9.89 5.06
C ILE A 75 -20.20 9.75 3.56
N THR A 76 -21.19 10.16 2.77
CA THR A 76 -21.10 10.15 1.30
C THR A 76 -20.76 11.54 0.77
N SER A 77 -19.57 11.70 0.19
CA SER A 77 -19.18 12.91 -0.55
C SER A 77 -18.17 12.53 -1.63
N PRO A 78 -18.15 13.21 -2.80
CA PRO A 78 -17.08 13.03 -3.78
C PRO A 78 -15.68 13.30 -3.19
N VAL A 79 -15.58 14.22 -2.22
CA VAL A 79 -14.33 14.55 -1.53
C VAL A 79 -14.61 14.90 -0.07
N ILE A 80 -13.83 14.33 0.85
CA ILE A 80 -13.81 14.68 2.28
C ILE A 80 -12.47 15.36 2.58
N ARG A 81 -12.47 16.54 3.21
CA ARG A 81 -11.26 17.33 3.53
C ARG A 81 -11.24 17.73 5.01
N PRO A 82 -10.77 16.87 5.92
CA PRO A 82 -10.54 17.27 7.31
C PRO A 82 -9.51 18.40 7.36
N ARG A 83 -9.75 19.41 8.22
CA ARG A 83 -8.81 20.51 8.49
C ARG A 83 -8.42 20.46 9.96
N THR A 84 -7.37 19.72 10.27
CA THR A 84 -6.89 19.46 11.63
C THR A 84 -5.41 19.09 11.58
N ASP A 85 -4.69 19.36 12.67
CA ASP A 85 -3.29 18.97 12.85
C ASP A 85 -3.16 17.44 12.97
N GLN A 86 -4.20 16.77 13.46
CA GLN A 86 -4.24 15.32 13.61
C GLN A 86 -5.62 14.77 13.22
N PHE A 87 -5.63 13.89 12.22
CA PHE A 87 -6.80 13.11 11.83
C PHE A 87 -6.63 11.67 12.31
N THR A 88 -7.52 11.22 13.19
CA THR A 88 -7.44 9.90 13.83
C THR A 88 -8.77 9.17 13.70
N LEU A 89 -8.69 7.88 13.39
CA LEU A 89 -9.81 6.94 13.49
C LEU A 89 -9.49 5.96 14.61
N ASN A 90 -10.42 5.82 15.57
CA ASN A 90 -10.28 4.91 16.70
C ASN A 90 -11.27 3.76 16.60
N ASN A 91 -11.02 2.70 17.37
CA ASN A 91 -12.05 1.69 17.61
C ASN A 91 -13.25 2.30 18.35
N ALA A 92 -14.36 1.56 18.38
CA ALA A 92 -15.60 2.01 19.02
C ALA A 92 -15.44 2.32 20.53
N ALA A 93 -14.51 1.66 21.21
CA ALA A 93 -14.22 1.92 22.62
C ALA A 93 -13.32 3.14 22.85
N ASN A 94 -12.83 3.79 21.79
CA ASN A 94 -11.89 4.91 21.83
C ASN A 94 -10.60 4.60 22.64
N THR A 95 -10.10 3.37 22.52
CA THR A 95 -8.93 2.87 23.27
C THR A 95 -7.73 2.52 22.39
N GLU A 96 -7.95 2.33 21.09
CA GLU A 96 -6.88 2.06 20.13
C GLU A 96 -7.10 2.86 18.84
N HIS A 97 -5.99 3.17 18.18
CA HIS A 97 -6.01 3.77 16.84
C HIS A 97 -6.19 2.70 15.77
N LEU A 98 -6.97 3.01 14.74
CA LEU A 98 -7.08 2.27 13.48
C LEU A 98 -6.25 2.96 12.39
N LEU A 99 -6.31 4.30 12.36
CA LEU A 99 -5.56 5.17 11.47
C LEU A 99 -5.17 6.45 12.20
N THR A 100 -3.94 6.92 11.98
CA THR A 100 -3.50 8.27 12.39
C THR A 100 -2.84 8.97 11.21
N ALA A 101 -3.17 10.24 10.98
CA ALA A 101 -2.51 11.10 10.01
C ALA A 101 -2.21 12.46 10.68
N ALA A 102 -0.94 12.82 10.76
CA ALA A 102 -0.49 14.09 11.34
C ALA A 102 -0.09 15.08 10.25
N GLU A 103 -0.37 16.37 10.46
CA GLU A 103 0.07 17.45 9.58
C GLU A 103 1.60 17.48 9.51
N GLY A 104 2.14 17.43 8.28
CA GLY A 104 3.59 17.36 8.06
C GLY A 104 4.28 16.11 8.63
N GLY A 105 3.51 15.13 9.10
CA GLY A 105 4.00 13.92 9.74
C GLY A 105 3.65 12.63 8.98
N SER A 106 3.79 11.51 9.67
CA SER A 106 3.47 10.18 9.14
C SER A 106 1.96 9.92 9.08
N VAL A 107 1.53 9.15 8.09
CA VAL A 107 0.25 8.43 8.12
C VAL A 107 0.53 6.99 8.53
N ALA A 108 -0.22 6.45 9.48
CA ALA A 108 -0.03 5.09 9.98
C ALA A 108 -1.34 4.32 10.08
N LEU A 109 -1.26 3.01 9.80
CA LEU A 109 -2.33 2.03 9.92
C LEU A 109 -1.98 1.01 11.00
N TYR A 110 -2.97 0.63 11.79
CA TYR A 110 -2.83 -0.22 12.96
C TYR A 110 -3.72 -1.45 12.86
N TYR A 111 -3.28 -2.53 13.51
CA TYR A 111 -4.08 -3.73 13.76
C TYR A 111 -3.82 -4.20 15.18
N ASP A 112 -4.89 -4.31 15.99
CA ASP A 112 -4.84 -4.75 17.39
C ASP A 112 -3.82 -3.92 18.20
N ALA A 113 -4.02 -2.59 18.20
CA ALA A 113 -3.14 -1.57 18.76
C ALA A 113 -1.67 -1.56 18.26
N VAL A 114 -1.28 -2.37 17.27
CA VAL A 114 0.09 -2.42 16.73
C VAL A 114 0.16 -1.79 15.35
N LYS A 115 1.09 -0.85 15.17
CA LYS A 115 1.38 -0.23 13.87
C LYS A 115 1.86 -1.29 12.87
N LYS A 116 1.26 -1.32 11.68
CA LYS A 116 1.60 -2.27 10.60
C LYS A 116 2.18 -1.61 9.37
N LEU A 117 1.75 -0.41 9.04
CA LEU A 117 2.22 0.37 7.91
C LEU A 117 2.33 1.83 8.32
N GLU A 118 3.41 2.50 7.95
CA GLU A 118 3.56 3.95 8.12
C GLU A 118 4.27 4.60 6.94
N THR A 119 3.94 5.86 6.68
CA THR A 119 4.75 6.70 5.80
C THR A 119 5.85 7.37 6.59
N ASP A 120 7.01 7.52 5.98
CA ASP A 120 8.12 8.31 6.51
C ASP A 120 8.70 9.21 5.40
N SER A 121 9.80 9.90 5.70
CA SER A 121 10.46 10.79 4.73
C SER A 121 11.06 10.06 3.52
N SER A 122 11.22 8.74 3.59
CA SER A 122 11.79 7.89 2.55
C SER A 122 10.75 7.09 1.76
N GLY A 123 9.52 6.96 2.27
CA GLY A 123 8.43 6.25 1.59
C GLY A 123 7.50 5.55 2.58
N VAL A 124 7.41 4.22 2.48
CA VAL A 124 6.54 3.37 3.30
C VAL A 124 7.37 2.35 4.06
N SER A 125 7.16 2.28 5.37
CA SER A 125 7.68 1.25 6.26
C SER A 125 6.58 0.25 6.58
N ILE A 126 6.89 -1.04 6.47
CA ILE A 126 5.97 -2.16 6.78
C ILE A 126 6.55 -2.94 7.95
N SER A 127 5.77 -3.05 9.02
CA SER A 127 6.13 -3.88 10.17
C SER A 127 5.67 -5.32 9.96
N GLY A 128 6.60 -6.18 9.55
CA GLY A 128 6.36 -7.61 9.33
C GLY A 128 6.71 -8.04 7.91
N VAL A 129 6.10 -9.14 7.46
CA VAL A 129 6.31 -9.69 6.10
C VAL A 129 5.30 -9.08 5.13
N LEU A 130 5.77 -8.54 4.02
CA LEU A 130 4.94 -8.18 2.87
C LEU A 130 4.76 -9.41 1.97
N THR A 131 3.52 -9.84 1.78
CA THR A 131 3.16 -10.83 0.75
C THR A 131 2.67 -10.09 -0.49
N VAL A 132 3.17 -10.48 -1.65
CA VAL A 132 2.75 -9.94 -2.95
C VAL A 132 2.12 -11.07 -3.77
N ILE A 133 1.25 -10.71 -4.71
CA ILE A 133 0.68 -11.67 -5.65
C ILE A 133 1.72 -12.16 -6.64
N ASP A 134 1.50 -13.35 -7.19
CA ASP A 134 2.26 -13.88 -8.30
C ASP A 134 2.22 -12.92 -9.49
N GLY A 135 3.37 -12.75 -10.11
CA GLY A 135 3.56 -11.86 -11.25
C GLY A 135 3.65 -12.62 -12.55
N SER A 136 3.90 -11.89 -13.63
CA SER A 136 4.13 -12.44 -14.96
C SER A 136 5.36 -11.82 -15.61
N THR A 137 5.75 -12.31 -16.77
CA THR A 137 6.82 -11.72 -17.58
C THR A 137 6.45 -10.36 -18.19
N SER A 138 5.23 -9.86 -18.02
CA SER A 138 4.83 -8.52 -18.45
C SER A 138 4.31 -7.64 -17.30
N ALA A 139 4.34 -8.17 -16.08
CA ALA A 139 3.94 -7.48 -14.86
C ALA A 139 4.55 -8.23 -13.66
N PRO A 140 5.83 -7.97 -13.32
CA PRO A 140 6.48 -8.57 -12.16
C PRO A 140 5.73 -8.26 -10.85
N SER A 141 5.88 -9.14 -9.86
CA SER A 141 5.34 -8.91 -8.51
C SER A 141 5.96 -7.70 -7.82
N ILE A 142 7.23 -7.42 -8.11
CA ILE A 142 7.98 -6.26 -7.64
C ILE A 142 8.70 -5.66 -8.84
N SER A 143 8.35 -4.44 -9.24
CA SER A 143 8.96 -3.72 -10.37
C SER A 143 9.40 -2.31 -9.95
N ASN A 144 10.28 -1.70 -10.73
CA ASN A 144 10.57 -0.28 -10.59
C ASN A 144 9.49 0.58 -11.28
N ASP A 145 9.32 1.81 -10.81
CA ASP A 145 8.37 2.74 -11.42
C ASP A 145 8.74 3.01 -12.90
N GLY A 146 7.70 3.12 -13.73
CA GLY A 146 7.83 3.36 -15.18
C GLY A 146 8.30 2.16 -16.03
N ASP A 147 8.75 1.04 -15.45
CA ASP A 147 9.11 -0.18 -16.18
C ASP A 147 8.18 -1.33 -15.82
N SER A 148 7.30 -1.70 -16.74
CA SER A 148 6.30 -2.74 -16.52
C SER A 148 6.84 -4.17 -16.64
N ASN A 149 8.09 -4.35 -17.12
CA ASN A 149 8.59 -5.67 -17.49
C ASN A 149 10.01 -5.97 -16.98
N THR A 150 10.46 -5.23 -15.97
CA THR A 150 11.70 -5.49 -15.24
C THR A 150 11.40 -5.60 -13.75
N GLY A 151 11.89 -6.66 -13.09
CA GLY A 151 11.58 -6.89 -11.69
C GLY A 151 11.76 -8.32 -11.19
N ILE A 152 11.16 -8.60 -10.03
CA ILE A 152 11.09 -9.90 -9.39
C ILE A 152 9.66 -10.44 -9.53
N TYR A 153 9.51 -11.72 -9.85
CA TYR A 153 8.19 -12.34 -9.93
C TYR A 153 8.20 -13.80 -9.45
N PHE A 154 7.04 -14.28 -9.04
CA PHE A 154 6.79 -15.67 -8.63
C PHE A 154 6.00 -16.36 -9.75
N PRO A 155 6.64 -17.18 -10.62
CA PRO A 155 5.96 -17.80 -11.77
C PRO A 155 5.00 -18.95 -11.41
N ALA A 156 5.22 -19.57 -10.26
CA ALA A 156 4.44 -20.66 -9.67
C ALA A 156 4.93 -20.89 -8.23
N ASP A 157 4.26 -21.78 -7.51
CA ASP A 157 4.71 -22.28 -6.21
C ASP A 157 6.19 -22.73 -6.25
N ASP A 158 6.92 -22.40 -5.19
CA ASP A 158 8.34 -22.73 -5.00
C ASP A 158 9.29 -22.23 -6.10
N GLN A 159 8.91 -21.14 -6.79
CA GLN A 159 9.74 -20.55 -7.85
C GLN A 159 9.92 -19.04 -7.69
N LEU A 160 11.10 -18.56 -8.06
CA LEU A 160 11.45 -17.14 -8.12
C LEU A 160 12.09 -16.81 -9.48
N GLY A 161 11.74 -15.66 -10.05
CA GLY A 161 12.31 -15.18 -11.30
C GLY A 161 12.80 -13.75 -11.21
N LEU A 162 13.96 -13.48 -11.80
CA LEU A 162 14.42 -12.12 -12.10
C LEU A 162 14.18 -11.84 -13.59
N LEU A 163 13.48 -10.75 -13.87
CA LEU A 163 13.00 -10.35 -15.19
C LEU A 163 13.66 -9.05 -15.63
N VAL A 164 14.06 -8.96 -16.89
CA VAL A 164 14.49 -7.71 -17.54
C VAL A 164 13.89 -7.67 -18.94
N GLY A 165 13.21 -6.58 -19.30
CA GLY A 165 12.68 -6.44 -20.66
C GLY A 165 11.64 -7.49 -21.03
N GLY A 166 10.90 -8.02 -20.05
CA GLY A 166 9.95 -9.11 -20.23
C GLY A 166 10.56 -10.50 -20.44
N SER A 167 11.86 -10.65 -20.24
CA SER A 167 12.59 -11.91 -20.39
C SER A 167 13.16 -12.35 -19.04
N ARG A 168 12.84 -13.59 -18.60
CA ARG A 168 13.40 -14.14 -17.36
C ARG A 168 14.89 -14.42 -17.57
N LYS A 169 15.74 -13.82 -16.74
CA LYS A 169 17.19 -13.94 -16.78
C LYS A 169 17.75 -14.88 -15.72
N LEU A 170 17.11 -14.94 -14.56
CA LEU A 170 17.43 -15.90 -13.50
C LEU A 170 16.17 -16.61 -13.06
N HIS A 171 16.25 -17.92 -12.86
CA HIS A 171 15.16 -18.74 -12.38
C HIS A 171 15.62 -19.62 -11.22
N VAL A 172 15.05 -19.42 -10.05
CA VAL A 172 15.24 -20.28 -8.87
C VAL A 172 14.02 -21.17 -8.74
N THR A 173 14.28 -22.45 -8.46
CA THR A 173 13.27 -23.46 -8.15
C THR A 173 13.76 -24.26 -6.93
N SER A 174 12.89 -25.10 -6.38
CA SER A 174 13.29 -26.09 -5.36
C SER A 174 14.44 -27.01 -5.78
N SER A 175 14.68 -27.16 -7.09
CA SER A 175 15.75 -28.00 -7.65
C SER A 175 17.07 -27.28 -7.93
N GLY A 176 17.13 -25.95 -7.83
CA GLY A 176 18.35 -25.17 -8.07
C GLY A 176 18.13 -23.82 -8.74
N VAL A 177 19.23 -23.20 -9.19
CA VAL A 177 19.28 -21.88 -9.82
C VAL A 177 19.78 -22.01 -11.25
N ALA A 178 19.04 -21.43 -12.21
CA ALA A 178 19.39 -21.41 -13.62
C ALA A 178 19.49 -19.98 -14.16
N ILE A 179 20.52 -19.71 -14.97
CA ILE A 179 20.55 -18.55 -15.87
C ILE A 179 19.77 -18.91 -17.14
N GLN A 180 18.89 -18.03 -17.58
CA GLN A 180 18.02 -18.24 -18.74
C GLN A 180 18.13 -17.07 -19.72
N ASN A 181 17.95 -17.34 -21.02
CA ASN A 181 17.92 -16.33 -22.07
C ASN A 181 19.16 -15.40 -22.07
N GLY A 182 20.34 -16.00 -21.84
CA GLY A 182 21.65 -15.35 -21.81
C GLY A 182 22.74 -16.27 -21.24
N ASP A 183 23.99 -15.83 -21.35
CA ASP A 183 25.15 -16.49 -20.75
C ASP A 183 25.45 -15.96 -19.34
N LEU A 184 26.14 -16.76 -18.54
CA LEU A 184 26.75 -16.29 -17.30
C LEU A 184 28.15 -15.72 -17.60
N THR A 185 28.33 -14.41 -17.46
CA THR A 185 29.64 -13.77 -17.53
C THR A 185 30.26 -13.67 -16.14
N VAL A 186 31.48 -14.19 -15.96
CA VAL A 186 32.23 -14.12 -14.69
C VAL A 186 33.55 -13.38 -14.92
N SER A 187 33.78 -12.29 -14.20
CA SER A 187 35.00 -11.45 -14.32
C SER A 187 36.18 -11.94 -13.48
N GLY A 188 36.02 -13.05 -12.76
CA GLY A 188 37.04 -13.67 -11.91
C GLY A 188 37.09 -15.19 -12.06
N THR A 189 37.66 -15.88 -11.08
CA THR A 189 37.75 -17.35 -11.10
C THR A 189 36.42 -17.99 -10.68
N LEU A 190 35.94 -18.92 -11.50
CA LEU A 190 34.83 -19.80 -11.14
C LEU A 190 35.39 -21.17 -10.74
N ASN A 191 35.37 -21.49 -9.44
CA ASN A 191 35.88 -22.74 -8.88
C ASN A 191 34.76 -23.78 -8.72
N GLY A 192 35.08 -25.07 -8.90
CA GLY A 192 34.15 -26.17 -8.62
C GLY A 192 33.08 -26.39 -9.68
N ILE A 193 33.34 -26.05 -10.94
CA ILE A 193 32.41 -26.28 -12.05
C ILE A 193 32.36 -27.77 -12.40
N THR A 194 31.17 -28.35 -12.38
CA THR A 194 30.88 -29.64 -13.01
C THR A 194 30.01 -29.39 -14.23
N THR A 195 30.55 -29.57 -15.44
CA THR A 195 29.77 -29.47 -16.69
C THR A 195 29.30 -30.86 -17.09
N THR A 196 27.99 -31.08 -17.19
CA THR A 196 27.41 -32.39 -17.54
C THR A 196 27.13 -32.56 -19.03
N ARG A 197 27.22 -31.50 -19.85
CA ARG A 197 26.98 -31.55 -21.31
C ARG A 197 27.89 -30.57 -22.06
N SER A 198 28.78 -31.10 -22.89
CA SER A 198 29.48 -30.35 -23.94
C SER A 198 28.84 -30.73 -25.28
N VAL A 199 28.44 -29.75 -26.10
CA VAL A 199 28.14 -30.01 -27.50
C VAL A 199 29.46 -30.20 -28.26
N SER A 200 29.50 -31.19 -29.16
CA SER A 200 30.71 -31.53 -29.91
C SER A 200 31.25 -30.31 -30.67
N GLY A 201 32.50 -29.90 -30.39
CA GLY A 201 33.25 -28.97 -31.26
C GLY A 201 33.74 -27.66 -30.62
N ASN A 202 33.36 -27.31 -29.40
CA ASN A 202 33.93 -26.13 -28.73
C ASN A 202 34.09 -26.37 -27.23
N ARG A 203 35.15 -27.10 -26.87
CA ARG A 203 35.31 -27.69 -25.54
C ARG A 203 35.74 -26.67 -24.46
N TRP A 204 36.18 -25.47 -24.85
CA TRP A 204 36.71 -24.48 -23.89
C TRP A 204 36.48 -23.01 -24.26
N GLY A 205 35.83 -22.69 -25.39
CA GLY A 205 35.79 -21.29 -25.87
C GLY A 205 37.16 -20.74 -26.27
N VAL A 206 38.20 -21.57 -26.26
CA VAL A 206 39.54 -21.27 -26.73
C VAL A 206 39.64 -21.84 -28.14
N LEU A 207 39.78 -20.97 -29.15
CA LEU A 207 40.29 -21.42 -30.45
C LEU A 207 41.74 -21.83 -30.21
N PRO A 208 42.12 -23.10 -30.43
CA PRO A 208 43.52 -23.48 -30.37
C PRO A 208 44.31 -22.67 -31.42
N GLU A 209 45.09 -21.69 -30.99
CA GLU A 209 46.04 -20.99 -31.85
C GLU A 209 47.35 -21.76 -31.84
N VAL A 210 47.80 -22.19 -33.02
CA VAL A 210 49.12 -22.75 -33.21
C VAL A 210 50.08 -21.57 -33.29
N ALA A 211 50.97 -21.44 -32.30
CA ALA A 211 52.00 -20.41 -32.35
C ALA A 211 52.86 -20.58 -33.61
N SER A 212 53.53 -19.52 -34.06
CA SER A 212 54.34 -19.54 -35.30
C SER A 212 55.49 -20.56 -35.30
N ASN A 213 55.80 -21.16 -34.14
CA ASN A 213 56.73 -22.26 -33.96
C ASN A 213 56.08 -23.66 -33.99
N GLY A 214 54.78 -23.75 -34.28
CA GLY A 214 54.03 -25.01 -34.37
C GLY A 214 53.51 -25.55 -33.04
N VAL A 215 53.71 -24.84 -31.91
CA VAL A 215 53.27 -25.32 -30.59
C VAL A 215 51.82 -24.92 -30.36
N LEU A 216 50.99 -25.92 -30.05
CA LEU A 216 49.65 -25.74 -29.51
C LEU A 216 49.63 -26.24 -28.06
N GLU A 217 49.47 -25.33 -27.10
CA GLU A 217 49.48 -25.67 -25.68
C GLU A 217 48.05 -25.92 -25.18
N ILE A 218 47.64 -27.19 -25.13
CA ILE A 218 46.32 -27.60 -24.61
C ILE A 218 46.50 -28.17 -23.20
N GLY A 219 46.58 -27.32 -22.18
CA GLY A 219 46.41 -27.62 -20.74
C GLY A 219 47.21 -28.79 -20.12
N ARG A 220 47.74 -28.59 -18.91
CA ARG A 220 48.43 -29.59 -18.05
C ARG A 220 47.73 -30.96 -17.82
N TYR A 221 46.47 -31.14 -18.22
CA TYR A 221 45.66 -32.34 -17.92
C TYR A 221 44.92 -32.92 -19.13
N LEU A 222 45.42 -32.73 -20.35
CA LEU A 222 44.97 -33.55 -21.47
C LEU A 222 45.82 -34.82 -21.53
N ASP A 223 45.20 -35.95 -21.19
CA ASP A 223 45.78 -37.28 -21.36
C ASP A 223 45.13 -37.95 -22.59
N PHE A 224 45.96 -38.52 -23.46
CA PHE A 224 45.55 -39.22 -24.67
C PHE A 224 45.74 -40.74 -24.53
N HIS A 225 45.76 -41.30 -23.32
CA HIS A 225 45.83 -42.76 -23.15
C HIS A 225 44.55 -43.49 -23.62
N ALA A 226 44.74 -44.69 -24.18
CA ALA A 226 43.67 -45.68 -24.28
C ALA A 226 43.26 -46.13 -22.85
N THR A 227 42.03 -46.61 -22.66
CA THR A 227 41.51 -46.99 -21.32
C THR A 227 42.10 -48.32 -20.80
N ASP A 228 43.38 -48.58 -21.00
CA ASP A 228 44.06 -49.82 -20.61
C ASP A 228 44.92 -49.69 -19.35
N GLY A 229 45.15 -48.46 -18.87
CA GLY A 229 45.84 -48.19 -17.60
C GLY A 229 47.35 -48.44 -17.64
N ASP A 230 47.93 -48.59 -18.82
CA ASP A 230 49.37 -48.56 -19.04
C ASP A 230 49.84 -47.10 -19.22
N THR A 231 51.08 -46.79 -18.83
CA THR A 231 51.70 -45.45 -18.95
C THR A 231 52.92 -45.47 -19.87
N SER A 232 53.00 -46.43 -20.79
CA SER A 232 54.20 -46.74 -21.59
C SER A 232 54.13 -46.27 -23.05
N ASP A 233 53.05 -45.61 -23.45
CA ASP A 233 52.81 -45.04 -24.77
C ASP A 233 53.43 -43.64 -24.90
N TYR A 234 54.56 -43.57 -25.61
CA TYR A 234 55.18 -42.34 -26.11
C TYR A 234 54.67 -41.99 -27.51
#